data_AF-A0AA51HFQ8-F1
#
_entry.id   AF-A0AA51HFQ8-F1
#
_cell.length_a   1.000
_cell.length_b   1.000
_cell.length_c   1.000
_cell.angle_alpha   90.00
_cell.angle_beta   90.00
_cell.angle_gamma   90.00
#
_symmetry.space_group_name_H-M   'P 1'
#
loop_
_entity.id
_entity.type
_entity.pdbx_description
1 polymer ?
#
loop_
_entity_poly.entity_id
_entity_poly.type
_entity_poly.pdbx_seq_one_letter_code
_entity_poly.pdbx_strand_id
1 'polypeptide(L)'
;MTKLHRLIKRCIEQNNPNLGTAESFSNALKDLGRWVLTLYSNGKLTFEGDKKHNLNLHEVLNIKDYVNEIGEQFIGLGYFDGRERDFFEMIALCHKDLSQTLEEFYNGYHPCYTYYREDSEPKGIPAELANVIIRIFEICYQYDIDIETLLLEKFEYIKHKNSAST
;
A
#
# COMPACT_ATOMS: atom_id res chain seq x y z
N MET A 1 35.43 -7.77 -10.24
CA MET A 1 34.08 -7.59 -9.65
C MET A 1 33.64 -6.14 -9.82
N THR A 2 32.41 -5.88 -10.28
CA THR A 2 31.90 -4.50 -10.42
C THR A 2 31.63 -3.87 -9.05
N LYS A 3 31.65 -2.53 -8.94
CA LYS A 3 31.35 -1.82 -7.68
C LYS A 3 29.97 -2.21 -7.11
N LEU A 4 28.97 -2.41 -8.00
CA LEU A 4 27.64 -2.89 -7.63
C LEU A 4 27.69 -4.28 -6.99
N HIS A 5 28.40 -5.23 -7.62
CA HIS A 5 28.56 -6.58 -7.10
C HIS A 5 29.23 -6.60 -5.71
N ARG A 6 30.24 -5.75 -5.48
CA ARG A 6 30.89 -5.60 -4.16
C ARG A 6 29.92 -5.06 -3.09
N LEU A 7 29.08 -4.10 -3.45
CA LEU A 7 28.11 -3.51 -2.51
C LEU A 7 26.99 -4.50 -2.17
N ILE A 8 26.50 -5.26 -3.16
CA ILE A 8 25.52 -6.34 -2.95
C ILE A 8 26.12 -7.41 -2.02
N LYS A 9 27.33 -7.88 -2.33
CA LYS A 9 28.03 -8.88 -1.50
C LYS A 9 28.21 -8.40 -0.06
N ARG A 10 28.61 -7.13 0.13
CA ARG A 10 28.70 -6.52 1.47
C ARG A 10 27.36 -6.53 2.20
N CYS A 11 26.25 -6.20 1.54
CA CYS A 11 24.92 -6.25 2.17
C CYS A 11 24.54 -7.68 2.58
N ILE A 12 24.79 -8.67 1.71
CA ILE A 12 24.52 -10.09 1.98
C ILE A 12 25.36 -10.59 3.16
N GLU A 13 26.65 -10.25 3.20
CA GLU A 13 27.56 -10.65 4.28
C GLU A 13 27.12 -10.07 5.63
N GLN A 14 26.62 -8.83 5.64
CA GLN A 14 26.13 -8.14 6.83
C GLN A 14 24.76 -8.65 7.33
N ASN A 15 24.05 -9.46 6.54
CA ASN A 15 22.81 -10.13 6.94
C ASN A 15 23.07 -11.42 7.75
N ASN A 16 24.34 -11.81 7.92
CA ASN A 16 24.69 -12.94 8.77
C ASN A 16 24.72 -12.50 10.25
N PRO A 17 24.06 -13.24 11.16
CA PRO A 17 23.93 -12.87 12.58
C PRO A 17 25.25 -12.63 13.32
N ASN A 18 26.37 -13.16 12.80
CA ASN A 18 27.69 -13.14 13.45
C ASN A 18 28.70 -12.18 12.80
N LEU A 19 28.32 -11.41 11.77
CA LEU A 19 29.26 -10.64 10.93
C LEU A 19 28.95 -9.14 10.82
N GLY A 20 27.84 -8.66 11.40
CA GLY A 20 27.42 -7.27 11.32
C GLY A 20 26.59 -6.79 12.51
N THR A 21 26.51 -5.47 12.68
CA THR A 21 25.56 -4.78 13.55
C THR A 21 24.42 -4.22 12.71
N ALA A 22 23.29 -3.89 13.35
CA ALA A 22 22.19 -3.18 12.67
C ALA A 22 22.68 -1.87 12.01
N GLU A 23 23.62 -1.18 12.64
CA GLU A 23 24.23 0.04 12.10
C GLU A 23 25.08 -0.25 10.85
N SER A 24 25.92 -1.29 10.88
CA SER A 24 26.76 -1.63 9.72
C SER A 24 25.96 -2.14 8.54
N PHE A 25 24.85 -2.84 8.79
CA PHE A 25 23.88 -3.24 7.76
C PHE A 25 23.16 -2.03 7.16
N SER A 26 22.66 -1.11 7.99
CA SER A 26 22.01 0.14 7.54
C SER A 26 22.95 0.98 6.66
N ASN A 27 24.22 1.12 7.06
CA ASN A 27 25.22 1.84 6.29
C ASN A 27 25.55 1.13 4.96
N ALA A 28 25.62 -0.20 4.93
CA ALA A 28 25.80 -0.96 3.70
C ALA A 28 24.64 -0.76 2.71
N LEU A 29 23.39 -0.75 3.20
CA LEU A 29 22.20 -0.48 2.39
C LEU A 29 22.19 0.95 1.84
N LYS A 30 22.57 1.95 2.64
CA LYS A 30 22.69 3.35 2.18
C LYS A 30 23.70 3.49 1.04
N ASP A 31 24.86 2.84 1.15
CA ASP A 31 25.89 2.85 0.12
C ASP A 31 25.43 2.15 -1.16
N LEU A 32 24.75 0.99 -1.04
CA LEU A 32 24.16 0.28 -2.16
C LEU A 32 23.09 1.13 -2.86
N GLY A 33 22.15 1.69 -2.09
CA GLY A 33 21.06 2.51 -2.61
C GLY A 33 21.56 3.73 -3.37
N ARG A 34 22.54 4.47 -2.82
CA ARG A 34 23.19 5.60 -3.53
C ARG A 34 23.79 5.18 -4.87
N TRP A 35 24.43 4.02 -4.91
CA TRP A 35 25.08 3.54 -6.13
C TRP A 35 24.08 3.05 -7.17
N VAL A 36 23.02 2.34 -6.73
CA VAL A 36 21.91 1.94 -7.59
C VAL A 36 21.24 3.16 -8.23
N LEU A 37 20.91 4.18 -7.43
CA LEU A 37 20.35 5.45 -7.94
C LEU A 37 21.29 6.12 -8.95
N THR A 38 22.59 6.17 -8.65
CA THR A 38 23.60 6.72 -9.57
C THR A 38 23.65 5.97 -10.90
N LEU A 39 23.57 4.64 -10.87
CA LEU A 39 23.57 3.84 -12.10
C LEU A 39 22.28 4.06 -12.91
N TYR A 40 21.14 4.13 -12.23
CA TYR A 40 19.84 4.38 -12.85
C TYR A 40 19.76 5.77 -13.49
N SER A 41 20.10 6.84 -12.76
CA SER A 41 20.10 8.22 -13.30
C SER A 41 21.06 8.42 -14.48
N ASN A 42 22.11 7.61 -14.58
CA ASN A 42 23.07 7.66 -15.68
C ASN A 42 22.74 6.69 -16.83
N GLY A 43 21.58 6.02 -16.80
CA GLY A 43 21.15 5.05 -17.82
C GLY A 43 22.01 3.79 -17.91
N LYS A 44 22.83 3.51 -16.88
CA LYS A 44 23.74 2.35 -16.82
C LYS A 44 23.12 1.14 -16.12
N LEU A 45 21.96 1.33 -15.52
CA LEU A 45 21.13 0.29 -14.92
C LEU A 45 19.70 0.59 -15.33
N THR A 46 19.04 -0.38 -15.94
CA THR A 46 17.61 -0.37 -16.23
C THR A 46 16.97 -1.49 -15.42
N PHE A 47 15.76 -1.29 -14.93
CA PHE A 47 15.00 -2.35 -14.28
C PHE A 47 14.04 -2.96 -15.30
N GLU A 48 13.89 -4.28 -15.31
CA GLU A 48 12.79 -4.92 -16.04
C GLU A 48 11.48 -4.47 -15.38
N GLY A 49 10.86 -3.44 -15.97
CA GLY A 49 9.80 -2.65 -15.33
C GLY A 49 9.71 -1.20 -15.85
N ASP A 50 10.70 -0.72 -16.62
CA ASP A 50 10.53 0.52 -17.42
C ASP A 50 9.57 0.33 -18.61
N LYS A 51 9.11 -0.90 -18.85
CA LYS A 51 7.74 -1.05 -19.34
C LYS A 51 6.86 -0.56 -18.22
N LYS A 52 6.40 0.70 -18.28
CA LYS A 52 5.11 1.05 -17.69
C LYS A 52 4.23 -0.17 -17.92
N HIS A 53 3.84 -0.87 -16.86
CA HIS A 53 2.57 -1.56 -16.93
C HIS A 53 1.59 -0.40 -17.14
N ASN A 54 1.36 -0.06 -18.40
CA ASN A 54 0.11 0.54 -18.80
C ASN A 54 -0.88 -0.57 -18.48
N LEU A 55 -1.26 -0.65 -17.20
CA LEU A 55 -2.53 -1.23 -16.84
C LEU A 55 -3.50 -0.40 -17.66
N ASN A 56 -3.95 -0.98 -18.76
CA ASN A 56 -5.05 -0.39 -19.49
C ASN A 56 -6.18 -0.27 -18.48
N LEU A 57 -6.97 0.82 -18.52
CA LEU A 57 -8.07 1.07 -17.59
C LEU A 57 -9.04 -0.13 -17.41
N HIS A 58 -8.98 -1.10 -18.33
CA HIS A 58 -9.79 -2.31 -18.36
C HIS A 58 -9.09 -3.61 -17.87
N GLU A 59 -7.79 -3.57 -17.58
CA GLU A 59 -7.07 -4.65 -16.85
C GLU A 59 -7.07 -4.39 -15.33
N VAL A 60 -7.78 -3.34 -14.92
CA VAL A 60 -7.89 -2.78 -13.58
C VAL A 60 -9.00 -3.50 -12.82
N LEU A 61 -8.79 -3.64 -11.51
CA LEU A 61 -9.80 -3.91 -10.50
C LEU A 61 -11.15 -3.24 -10.85
N ASN A 62 -12.15 -4.04 -11.25
CA ASN A 62 -13.51 -3.53 -11.37
C ASN A 62 -14.02 -3.26 -9.93
N ILE A 63 -14.26 -1.99 -9.59
CA ILE A 63 -14.60 -1.59 -8.21
C ILE A 63 -15.86 -2.32 -7.74
N LYS A 64 -16.87 -2.43 -8.62
CA LYS A 64 -18.12 -3.12 -8.29
C LYS A 64 -17.88 -4.61 -7.99
N ASP A 65 -17.13 -5.29 -8.85
CA ASP A 65 -16.83 -6.73 -8.65
C ASP A 65 -16.02 -6.93 -7.37
N TYR A 66 -15.08 -6.03 -7.08
CA TYR A 66 -14.25 -6.09 -5.88
C TYR A 66 -15.01 -5.79 -4.58
N VAL A 67 -15.95 -4.85 -4.61
CA VAL A 67 -16.87 -4.59 -3.48
C VAL A 67 -17.69 -5.85 -3.16
N ASN A 68 -18.18 -6.55 -4.19
CA ASN A 68 -18.90 -7.81 -4.02
C ASN A 68 -18.01 -8.90 -3.40
N GLU A 69 -16.80 -9.08 -3.93
CA GLU A 69 -15.84 -10.06 -3.40
C GLU A 69 -15.49 -9.79 -1.93
N ILE A 70 -15.23 -8.53 -1.57
CA ILE A 70 -14.99 -8.13 -0.17
C ILE A 70 -16.20 -8.49 0.71
N GLY A 71 -17.40 -8.10 0.29
CA GLY A 71 -18.63 -8.35 1.04
C GLY A 71 -18.85 -9.83 1.33
N GLU A 72 -18.72 -10.68 0.30
CA GLU A 72 -18.85 -12.13 0.40
C GLU A 72 -17.81 -12.74 1.36
N GLN A 73 -16.56 -12.29 1.31
CA GLN A 73 -15.50 -12.76 2.21
C GLN A 73 -15.78 -12.40 3.67
N PHE A 74 -16.20 -11.16 3.94
CA PHE A 74 -16.53 -10.76 5.30
C PHE A 74 -17.68 -11.58 5.86
N ILE A 75 -18.70 -11.92 5.04
CA ILE A 75 -19.83 -12.77 5.44
C ILE A 75 -19.33 -14.18 5.78
N GLY A 76 -18.49 -14.75 4.92
CA GLY A 76 -17.97 -16.12 5.06
C GLY A 76 -17.04 -16.32 6.26
N LEU A 77 -16.31 -15.28 6.69
CA LEU A 77 -15.40 -15.35 7.83
C LEU A 77 -16.09 -15.40 9.20
N GLY A 78 -17.42 -15.35 9.25
CA GLY A 78 -18.16 -15.49 10.51
C GLY A 78 -17.94 -14.33 11.48
N TYR A 79 -17.34 -13.23 11.03
CA TYR A 79 -17.20 -11.97 11.79
C TYR A 79 -18.53 -11.35 12.23
N PHE A 80 -19.64 -11.98 11.86
CA PHE A 80 -20.97 -11.47 11.99
C PHE A 80 -21.82 -12.22 13.01
N ASP A 81 -21.46 -13.40 13.55
CA ASP A 81 -22.39 -14.20 14.38
C ASP A 81 -23.83 -14.28 13.80
N GLY A 82 -23.97 -14.17 12.46
CA GLY A 82 -25.25 -14.08 11.76
C GLY A 82 -26.01 -12.74 11.83
N ARG A 83 -25.44 -11.66 12.37
CA ARG A 83 -26.00 -10.29 12.40
C ARG A 83 -25.25 -9.33 11.49
N GLU A 84 -25.97 -8.39 10.88
CA GLU A 84 -25.36 -7.23 10.22
C GLU A 84 -24.58 -6.38 11.24
N ARG A 85 -23.43 -5.81 10.81
CA ARG A 85 -22.70 -4.85 11.64
C ARG A 85 -23.50 -3.55 11.71
N ASP A 86 -23.56 -2.96 12.89
CA ASP A 86 -24.17 -1.66 13.04
C ASP A 86 -23.30 -0.58 12.35
N PHE A 87 -23.94 0.43 11.76
CA PHE A 87 -23.25 1.48 11.01
C PHE A 87 -22.17 2.19 11.86
N PHE A 88 -22.43 2.43 13.15
CA PHE A 88 -21.47 3.07 14.03
C PHE A 88 -20.24 2.18 14.27
N GLU A 89 -20.43 0.85 14.35
CA GLU A 89 -19.34 -0.12 14.46
C GLU A 89 -18.45 -0.10 13.22
N MET A 90 -19.04 -0.08 12.02
CA MET A 90 -18.29 -0.03 10.76
C MET A 90 -17.47 1.26 10.64
N ILE A 91 -18.05 2.41 10.99
CA ILE A 91 -17.33 3.70 11.01
C ILE A 91 -16.21 3.70 12.06
N ALA A 92 -16.44 3.12 13.24
CA ALA A 92 -15.41 3.00 14.26
C ALA A 92 -14.20 2.17 13.78
N LEU A 93 -14.43 1.13 12.97
CA LEU A 93 -13.34 0.35 12.35
C LEU A 93 -12.54 1.19 11.34
N CYS A 94 -13.19 2.02 10.53
CA CYS A 94 -12.46 2.97 9.67
C CYS A 94 -11.56 3.91 10.49
N HIS A 95 -12.07 4.43 11.61
CA HIS A 95 -11.28 5.29 12.51
C HIS A 95 -10.12 4.55 13.16
N LYS A 96 -10.30 3.28 13.52
CA LYS A 96 -9.23 2.42 14.05
C LYS A 96 -8.09 2.29 13.03
N ASP A 97 -8.40 1.98 11.77
CA ASP A 97 -7.38 1.76 10.73
C ASP A 97 -6.67 3.09 10.37
N LEU A 98 -7.40 4.23 10.39
CA LEU A 98 -6.78 5.56 10.30
C LEU A 98 -5.86 5.88 11.49
N SER A 99 -6.22 5.45 12.70
CA SER A 99 -5.37 5.63 13.89
C SER A 99 -4.08 4.81 13.78
N GLN A 100 -4.15 3.59 13.23
CA GLN A 100 -2.99 2.75 12.94
C GLN A 100 -2.09 3.38 11.87
N THR A 101 -2.69 3.99 10.84
CA THR A 101 -1.95 4.76 9.83
C THR A 101 -1.12 5.87 10.49
N LEU A 102 -1.71 6.59 11.45
CA LEU A 102 -1.02 7.65 12.19
C LEU A 102 0.07 7.10 13.12
N GLU A 103 -0.16 5.96 13.75
CA GLU A 103 0.83 5.26 14.58
C GLU A 103 2.07 4.86 13.78
N GLU A 104 1.89 4.30 12.58
CA GLU A 104 2.98 3.96 11.66
C GLU A 104 3.81 5.21 11.30
N PHE A 105 3.17 6.36 11.08
CA PHE A 105 3.87 7.62 10.85
C PHE A 105 4.66 8.09 12.08
N TYR A 106 4.08 8.00 13.28
CA TYR A 106 4.77 8.37 14.52
C TYR A 106 5.92 7.44 14.90
N ASN A 107 5.87 6.19 14.46
CA ASN A 107 6.98 5.25 14.56
C ASN A 107 8.14 5.58 13.61
N GLY A 108 8.00 6.62 12.77
CA GLY A 108 9.05 7.13 11.90
C GLY A 108 9.13 6.42 10.55
N TYR A 109 8.13 5.62 10.19
CA TYR A 109 8.08 5.00 8.86
C TYR A 109 7.77 6.03 7.78
N HIS A 110 8.44 5.89 6.64
CA HIS A 110 8.19 6.75 5.50
C HIS A 110 6.78 6.47 4.92
N PRO A 111 6.02 7.49 4.47
CA PRO A 111 4.65 7.29 3.95
C PRO A 111 4.49 6.30 2.80
N CYS A 112 5.55 6.03 2.06
CA CYS A 112 5.57 5.05 0.96
C CYS A 112 6.15 3.69 1.36
N TYR A 113 6.49 3.48 2.63
CA TYR A 113 7.11 2.24 3.10
C TYR A 113 6.06 1.21 3.50
N THR A 114 6.19 0.00 2.96
CA THR A 114 5.39 -1.18 3.30
C THR A 114 6.32 -2.31 3.71
N TYR A 115 5.94 -3.05 4.75
CA TYR A 115 6.65 -4.24 5.22
C TYR A 115 5.65 -5.38 5.45
N TYR A 116 6.14 -6.59 5.72
CA TYR A 116 5.29 -7.76 5.95
C TYR A 116 5.64 -8.40 7.29
N ARG A 117 4.61 -8.77 8.07
CA ARG A 117 4.77 -9.54 9.31
C ARG A 117 5.06 -11.01 9.00
N GLU A 118 5.37 -11.80 10.04
CA GLU A 118 5.68 -13.23 9.91
C GLU A 118 4.54 -14.05 9.27
N ASP A 119 3.30 -13.60 9.43
CA ASP A 119 2.08 -14.14 8.83
C ASP A 119 1.83 -13.65 7.38
N SER A 120 2.80 -12.94 6.78
CA SER A 120 2.67 -12.29 5.47
C SER A 120 1.59 -11.19 5.41
N GLU A 121 1.12 -10.70 6.56
CA GLU A 121 0.22 -9.53 6.61
C GLU A 121 0.99 -8.27 6.18
N PRO A 122 0.53 -7.52 5.17
CA PRO A 122 1.12 -6.24 4.80
C PRO A 122 0.88 -5.20 5.90
N LYS A 123 1.92 -4.43 6.23
CA LYS A 123 1.93 -3.35 7.24
C LYS A 123 2.64 -2.09 6.75
N GLY A 124 2.49 -1.01 7.50
CA GLY A 124 2.95 0.33 7.15
C GLY A 124 1.83 1.22 6.62
N ILE A 125 2.13 2.51 6.45
CA ILE A 125 1.15 3.55 6.09
C ILE A 125 0.31 3.18 4.85
N PRO A 126 0.88 2.69 3.72
CA PRO A 126 0.07 2.30 2.57
C PRO A 126 -0.88 1.12 2.84
N ALA A 127 -0.46 0.16 3.67
CA ALA A 127 -1.27 -1.00 4.00
C ALA A 127 -2.45 -0.63 4.91
N GLU A 128 -2.22 0.24 5.90
CA GLU A 128 -3.30 0.71 6.78
C GLU A 128 -4.29 1.63 6.05
N LEU A 129 -3.83 2.42 5.06
CA LEU A 129 -4.74 3.14 4.16
C LEU A 129 -5.58 2.18 3.29
N ALA A 130 -5.00 1.07 2.84
CA ALA A 130 -5.75 0.04 2.11
C ALA A 130 -6.80 -0.63 3.00
N ASN A 131 -6.50 -0.86 4.29
CA ASN A 131 -7.48 -1.35 5.27
C ASN A 131 -8.70 -0.42 5.35
N VAL A 132 -8.49 0.90 5.44
CA VAL A 132 -9.59 1.89 5.43
C VAL A 132 -10.44 1.79 4.15
N ILE A 133 -9.81 1.66 2.98
CA ILE A 133 -10.53 1.52 1.70
C ILE A 133 -11.38 0.24 1.69
N ILE A 134 -10.82 -0.88 2.17
CA ILE A 134 -11.54 -2.15 2.28
C ILE A 134 -12.74 -2.02 3.24
N ARG A 135 -12.60 -1.32 4.37
CA ARG A 135 -13.73 -1.03 5.28
C ARG A 135 -14.82 -0.18 4.63
N ILE A 136 -14.44 0.79 3.81
CA ILE A 136 -15.42 1.58 3.06
C ILE A 136 -16.16 0.69 2.05
N PHE A 137 -15.46 -0.19 1.35
CA PHE A 137 -16.10 -1.14 0.43
C PHE A 137 -17.01 -2.14 1.14
N GLU A 138 -16.65 -2.57 2.35
CA GLU A 138 -17.52 -3.37 3.21
C GLU A 138 -18.84 -2.64 3.53
N ILE A 139 -18.76 -1.35 3.89
CA ILE A 139 -19.94 -0.49 4.07
C ILE A 139 -20.75 -0.39 2.77
N CYS A 140 -20.08 -0.15 1.64
CA CYS A 140 -20.74 -0.03 0.36
C CYS A 140 -21.50 -1.31 -0.02
N TYR A 141 -20.93 -2.48 0.25
CA TYR A 141 -21.59 -3.76 0.03
C TYR A 141 -22.83 -3.91 0.92
N GLN A 142 -22.70 -3.69 2.24
CA GLN A 142 -23.81 -3.90 3.18
C GLN A 142 -25.02 -3.00 2.90
N TYR A 143 -24.79 -1.78 2.38
CA TYR A 143 -25.83 -0.79 2.12
C TYR A 143 -26.17 -0.63 0.63
N ASP A 144 -25.72 -1.54 -0.23
CA ASP A 144 -25.93 -1.50 -1.69
C ASP A 144 -25.55 -0.15 -2.34
N ILE A 145 -24.42 0.43 -1.91
CA ILE A 145 -23.94 1.73 -2.40
C ILE A 145 -23.13 1.55 -3.69
N ASP A 146 -23.59 2.17 -4.78
CA ASP A 146 -22.83 2.27 -6.03
C ASP A 146 -21.70 3.32 -5.91
N ILE A 147 -20.63 2.91 -5.25
CA ILE A 147 -19.48 3.77 -4.98
C ILE A 147 -18.68 4.10 -6.24
N GLU A 148 -18.68 3.22 -7.24
CA GLU A 148 -17.98 3.43 -8.50
C GLU A 148 -18.56 4.64 -9.26
N THR A 149 -19.88 4.64 -9.47
CA THR A 149 -20.57 5.77 -10.10
C THR A 149 -20.36 7.05 -9.30
N LEU A 150 -20.50 6.99 -7.97
CA LEU A 150 -20.36 8.17 -7.11
C LEU A 150 -18.94 8.76 -7.12
N LEU A 151 -17.91 7.92 -7.19
CA LEU A 151 -16.51 8.36 -7.30
C LEU A 151 -16.27 9.12 -8.60
N LEU A 152 -16.81 8.64 -9.72
CA LEU A 152 -16.74 9.33 -11.01
C LEU A 152 -17.42 10.69 -10.94
N GLU A 153 -18.66 10.74 -10.44
CA GLU A 153 -19.42 11.99 -10.28
C GLU A 153 -18.70 13.01 -9.39
N LYS A 154 -18.16 12.57 -8.24
CA LYS A 154 -17.41 13.43 -7.32
C LYS A 154 -16.13 13.96 -7.95
N PHE A 155 -15.41 13.14 -8.71
CA PHE A 155 -14.18 13.57 -9.35
C PHE A 155 -14.44 14.56 -10.49
N GLU A 156 -15.49 14.35 -11.30
CA GLU A 156 -15.94 15.34 -12.29
C GLU A 156 -16.28 16.68 -11.62
N TYR A 157 -17.03 16.66 -10.52
CA TYR A 157 -17.35 17.87 -9.75
C TYR A 157 -16.09 18.63 -9.29
N ILE A 158 -15.08 17.92 -8.76
CA ILE A 158 -13.81 18.52 -8.32
C ILE A 158 -13.07 19.17 -9.50
N LYS A 159 -13.00 18.51 -10.66
CA LYS A 159 -12.38 19.06 -11.87
C LYS A 159 -13.04 20.38 -12.29
N HIS A 160 -14.38 20.39 -12.35
CA HIS A 160 -15.13 21.60 -12.69
C HIS A 160 -14.88 22.74 -11.70
N LYS A 161 -14.91 22.46 -10.39
CA LYS A 161 -14.66 23.46 -9.34
C LYS A 161 -13.27 24.11 -9.47
N ASN A 162 -12.25 23.32 -9.78
CA ASN A 162 -10.88 23.82 -9.92
C ASN A 162 -10.68 24.63 -11.21
N SER A 163 -11.38 24.27 -12.29
CA SER A 163 -11.34 25.01 -13.57
C SER A 163 -12.10 26.35 -13.54
N ALA A 164 -13.09 26.51 -12.66
CA ALA A 164 -13.84 27.74 -12.47
C ALA A 164 -13.16 28.76 -11.53
N SER A 165 -12.05 28.35 -10.88
CA SER A 165 -11.30 29.15 -9.89
C SER A 165 -9.99 29.73 -10.47
N THR A 166 -9.74 29.53 -11.76
CA THR A 166 -8.62 30.08 -12.56
C THR A 166 -9.14 31.05 -13.61
#